data_AF-A0A950SJ20-F1
#
_entry.id   AF-A0A950SJ20-F1
#
_cell.length_a   1.000
_cell.length_b   1.000
_cell.length_c   1.000
_cell.angle_alpha   90.00
_cell.angle_beta   90.00
_cell.angle_gamma   90.00
#
_symmetry.space_group_name_H-M   'P 1'
#
loop_
_entity.id
_entity.type
_entity.pdbx_description
1 polymer ?
#
loop_
_entity_poly.entity_id
_entity_poly.type
_entity_poly.pdbx_seq_one_letter_code
_entity_poly.pdbx_strand_id
1 'polypeptide(L)'
;MEHTGFPSDETLAAFIDGRLDAETRAKVIAHMTGCSECYSVFLSATELPSRAAARDSWRPRRAWIAVATATVAAGLACMFLVTPVRDRIFHRENGMAALANAAPAQRTIAGRISGFPYQPPAPVMRGTKFDALQDPANASLLTAAARVQRSVAARRTAANLHASGVANLLLGKDDAAIETLHEALLVETRQRTIAAAIAESDDVSLLNDLSAALSNRAIAKRRALPDAVEAVRCAERAWRIGRTPEAAWNRAIAVEALNGRGHAMTAWHDYLAIDETSGWAAEARKRIAVD
;
A
#
# COMPACT_ATOMS: atom_id res chain seq x y z
N MET A 1 -16.88 51.33 -65.02
CA MET A 1 -16.24 51.47 -66.34
C MET A 1 -15.89 50.06 -66.76
N GLU A 2 -16.57 49.50 -67.75
CA GLU A 2 -16.19 48.17 -68.28
C GLU A 2 -14.84 48.32 -68.97
N HIS A 3 -13.80 47.62 -68.49
CA HIS A 3 -12.52 47.52 -69.20
C HIS A 3 -12.73 46.65 -70.44
N THR A 4 -12.94 47.29 -71.59
CA THR A 4 -13.16 46.62 -72.89
C THR A 4 -11.84 46.11 -73.49
N GLY A 5 -10.96 45.53 -72.67
CA GLY A 5 -9.63 45.06 -73.03
C GLY A 5 -9.13 44.00 -72.04
N PHE A 6 -8.19 43.16 -72.48
CA PHE A 6 -7.66 42.07 -71.66
C PHE A 6 -6.83 42.60 -70.47
N PRO A 7 -7.00 42.04 -69.25
CA PRO A 7 -7.95 40.98 -68.88
C PRO A 7 -9.38 41.50 -68.63
N SER A 8 -10.39 40.73 -69.04
CA SER A 8 -11.78 41.01 -68.63
C SER A 8 -11.98 40.76 -67.14
N ASP A 9 -13.05 41.31 -66.56
CA ASP A 9 -13.40 41.10 -65.15
C ASP A 9 -13.55 39.60 -64.81
N GLU A 10 -14.13 38.80 -65.70
CA GLU A 10 -14.24 37.34 -65.51
C GLU A 10 -12.88 36.65 -65.56
N THR A 11 -11.98 37.12 -66.44
CA THR A 11 -10.61 36.57 -66.54
C THR A 11 -9.83 36.90 -65.28
N LEU A 12 -9.97 38.11 -64.75
CA LEU A 12 -9.34 38.54 -63.51
C LEU A 12 -9.89 37.77 -62.29
N ALA A 13 -11.20 37.54 -62.22
CA ALA A 13 -11.83 36.71 -61.18
C ALA A 13 -11.34 35.26 -61.23
N ALA A 14 -11.27 34.65 -62.42
CA ALA A 14 -10.75 33.30 -62.60
C ALA A 14 -9.26 33.18 -62.24
N PHE A 15 -8.48 34.25 -62.42
CA PHE A 15 -7.09 34.33 -61.99
C PHE A 15 -6.98 34.31 -60.45
N ILE A 16 -7.77 35.14 -59.76
CA ILE A 16 -7.82 35.20 -58.28
C ILE A 16 -8.24 33.85 -57.69
N ASP A 17 -9.23 33.19 -58.29
CA ASP A 17 -9.71 31.88 -57.88
C ASP A 17 -8.76 30.71 -58.23
N GLY A 18 -7.66 31.00 -58.95
CA GLY A 18 -6.66 30.00 -59.35
C GLY A 18 -7.10 29.03 -60.45
N ARG A 19 -8.18 29.34 -61.18
CA ARG A 19 -8.79 28.45 -62.19
C ARG A 19 -8.27 28.65 -63.61
N LEU A 20 -7.39 29.61 -63.85
CA LEU A 20 -6.77 29.81 -65.17
C LEU A 20 -5.67 28.79 -65.47
N ASP A 21 -5.59 28.39 -66.74
CA ASP A 21 -4.48 27.61 -67.30
C ASP A 21 -3.16 28.38 -67.24
N ALA A 22 -2.04 27.67 -67.42
CA ALA A 22 -0.70 28.23 -67.25
C ALA A 22 -0.38 29.34 -68.26
N GLU A 23 -0.87 29.24 -69.50
CA GLU A 23 -0.58 30.22 -70.55
C GLU A 23 -1.36 31.52 -70.31
N THR A 24 -2.66 31.42 -70.03
CA THR A 24 -3.51 32.58 -69.75
C THR A 24 -3.08 33.26 -68.45
N ARG A 25 -2.71 32.48 -67.43
CA ARG A 25 -2.16 33.00 -66.16
C ARG A 25 -0.89 33.83 -66.39
N ALA A 26 0.02 33.38 -67.26
CA ALA A 26 1.24 34.14 -67.58
C ALA A 26 0.93 35.47 -68.27
N LYS A 27 -0.06 35.50 -69.18
CA LYS A 27 -0.51 36.73 -69.85
C LYS A 27 -1.13 37.74 -68.87
N VAL A 28 -1.93 37.27 -67.90
CA VAL A 28 -2.50 38.13 -66.84
C VAL A 28 -1.39 38.72 -65.97
N ILE A 29 -0.41 37.92 -65.55
CA ILE A 29 0.74 38.41 -64.75
C ILE A 29 1.54 39.46 -65.52
N ALA A 30 1.83 39.23 -66.79
CA ALA A 30 2.54 40.19 -67.63
C ALA A 30 1.75 41.50 -67.75
N HIS A 31 0.42 41.44 -67.93
CA HIS A 31 -0.41 42.65 -67.94
C HIS A 31 -0.37 43.40 -66.60
N MET A 32 -0.47 42.70 -65.47
CA MET A 32 -0.43 43.30 -64.13
C MET A 32 0.89 44.04 -63.82
N THR A 33 2.00 43.66 -64.47
CA THR A 33 3.26 44.43 -64.35
C THR A 33 3.22 45.80 -65.03
N GLY A 34 2.31 46.02 -65.99
CA GLY A 34 2.16 47.28 -66.72
C GLY A 34 0.89 48.08 -66.39
N CYS A 35 -0.08 47.49 -65.68
CA CYS A 35 -1.36 48.12 -65.35
C CYS A 35 -1.59 48.16 -63.85
N SER A 36 -1.47 49.35 -63.26
CA SER A 36 -1.64 49.57 -61.81
C SER A 36 -3.06 49.35 -61.31
N GLU A 37 -4.07 49.50 -62.17
CA GLU A 37 -5.48 49.31 -61.82
C GLU A 37 -5.83 47.82 -61.65
N CYS A 38 -5.40 46.96 -62.58
CA CYS A 38 -5.58 45.51 -62.43
C CYS A 38 -4.79 44.97 -61.22
N TYR A 39 -3.61 45.53 -60.97
CA TYR A 39 -2.79 45.16 -59.81
C TYR A 39 -3.46 45.54 -58.48
N SER A 40 -4.10 46.73 -58.39
CA SER A 40 -4.78 47.17 -57.18
C SER A 40 -6.06 46.37 -56.88
N VAL A 41 -6.81 45.99 -57.91
CA VAL A 41 -7.98 45.09 -57.77
C VAL A 41 -7.55 43.72 -57.26
N PHE A 42 -6.48 43.15 -57.81
CA PHE A 42 -5.91 41.89 -57.33
C PHE A 42 -5.48 41.98 -55.85
N LEU A 43 -4.70 43.01 -55.49
CA LEU A 43 -4.29 43.20 -54.10
C LEU A 43 -5.49 43.29 -53.17
N SER A 44 -6.49 44.11 -53.52
CA SER A 44 -7.72 44.26 -52.73
C SER A 44 -8.48 42.94 -52.55
N ALA A 45 -8.56 42.12 -53.60
CA ALA A 45 -9.20 40.81 -53.55
C ALA A 45 -8.42 39.79 -52.71
N THR A 46 -7.08 39.84 -52.73
CA THR A 46 -6.23 38.96 -51.92
C THR A 46 -6.03 39.41 -50.48
N GLU A 47 -6.22 40.71 -50.20
CA GLU A 47 -6.10 41.30 -48.85
C GLU A 47 -7.37 41.20 -48.01
N LEU A 48 -8.51 40.80 -48.59
CA LEU A 48 -9.64 40.33 -47.79
C LEU A 48 -9.35 38.91 -47.30
N PRO A 49 -9.02 38.69 -46.00
CA PRO A 49 -9.18 37.36 -45.44
C PRO A 49 -10.65 36.98 -45.61
N SER A 50 -10.89 35.90 -46.34
CA SER A 50 -12.19 35.28 -46.57
C SER A 50 -12.93 35.08 -45.24
N ARG A 51 -13.72 36.09 -44.87
CA ARG A 51 -14.66 36.11 -43.73
C ARG A 51 -16.08 35.89 -44.24
N ALA A 52 -16.27 34.85 -45.04
CA ALA A 52 -17.60 34.34 -45.40
C ALA A 52 -17.48 32.92 -45.98
N ALA A 53 -17.36 31.92 -45.10
CA ALA A 53 -17.85 30.54 -45.23
C ALA A 53 -17.04 29.60 -44.33
N ALA A 54 -17.50 29.41 -43.09
CA ALA A 54 -17.38 28.14 -42.34
C ALA A 54 -17.98 28.33 -40.94
N ARG A 55 -19.32 28.42 -40.88
CA ARG A 55 -20.04 27.76 -39.79
C ARG A 55 -19.89 26.25 -40.05
N ASP A 56 -18.94 25.59 -39.41
CA ASP A 56 -19.15 24.35 -38.67
C ASP A 56 -17.85 23.68 -38.24
N SER A 57 -17.87 23.18 -37.00
CA SER A 57 -17.00 22.13 -36.44
C SER A 57 -15.54 22.45 -36.08
N TRP A 58 -15.33 23.38 -35.15
CA TRP A 58 -14.07 23.43 -34.36
C TRP A 58 -14.27 22.85 -32.96
N ARG A 59 -14.11 21.52 -32.83
CA ARG A 59 -13.98 20.83 -31.54
C ARG A 59 -12.56 21.08 -30.97
N PRO A 60 -12.41 21.52 -29.72
CA PRO A 60 -11.11 22.00 -29.22
C PRO A 60 -10.23 20.84 -28.77
N ARG A 61 -9.27 20.42 -29.61
CA ARG A 61 -8.17 19.50 -29.23
C ARG A 61 -7.30 20.05 -28.09
N ARG A 62 -7.30 21.36 -27.84
CA ARG A 62 -6.55 21.99 -26.72
C ARG A 62 -7.21 21.80 -25.35
N ALA A 63 -8.53 21.66 -25.29
CA ALA A 63 -9.25 21.40 -24.04
C ALA A 63 -8.94 19.99 -23.49
N TRP A 64 -8.78 19.01 -24.39
CA TRP A 64 -8.41 17.64 -23.99
C TRP A 64 -6.97 17.53 -23.45
N ILE A 65 -6.03 18.34 -23.96
CA ILE A 65 -4.66 18.35 -23.43
C ILE A 65 -4.62 18.98 -22.03
N ALA A 66 -5.39 20.04 -21.78
CA ALA A 66 -5.49 20.68 -20.46
C ALA A 66 -6.23 19.81 -19.43
N VAL A 67 -7.27 19.07 -19.84
CA VAL A 67 -7.96 18.10 -18.97
C VAL A 67 -7.05 16.89 -18.70
N ALA A 68 -6.29 16.41 -19.68
CA ALA A 68 -5.38 15.28 -19.51
C ALA A 68 -4.16 15.61 -18.62
N THR A 69 -3.64 16.85 -18.66
CA THR A 69 -2.53 17.24 -17.77
C THR A 69 -3.00 17.52 -16.35
N ALA A 70 -4.20 18.08 -16.18
CA ALA A 70 -4.80 18.30 -14.85
C ALA A 70 -5.16 16.98 -14.14
N THR A 71 -5.63 15.95 -14.86
CA THR A 71 -5.92 14.64 -14.25
C THR A 71 -4.67 13.87 -13.84
N VAL A 72 -3.57 13.95 -14.61
CA VAL A 72 -2.29 13.35 -14.22
C VAL A 72 -1.69 14.07 -13.01
N ALA A 73 -1.73 15.41 -12.97
CA ALA A 73 -1.23 16.17 -11.84
C ALA A 73 -2.06 15.96 -10.56
N ALA A 74 -3.40 15.93 -10.67
CA ALA A 74 -4.29 15.63 -9.56
C ALA A 74 -4.15 14.17 -9.08
N GLY A 75 -3.96 13.22 -10.00
CA GLY A 75 -3.68 11.83 -9.68
C GLY A 75 -2.35 11.65 -8.93
N LEU A 76 -1.28 12.32 -9.37
CA LEU A 76 0.02 12.32 -8.68
C LEU A 76 -0.05 13.03 -7.31
N ALA A 77 -0.79 14.13 -7.21
CA ALA A 77 -1.00 14.82 -5.93
C ALA A 77 -1.82 13.97 -4.95
N CYS A 78 -2.91 13.33 -5.40
CA CYS A 78 -3.68 12.38 -4.59
C CYS A 78 -2.85 11.15 -4.19
N MET A 79 -1.99 10.65 -5.07
CA MET A 79 -1.06 9.54 -4.78
C MET A 79 -0.03 9.90 -3.69
N PHE A 80 0.39 11.18 -3.61
CA PHE A 80 1.31 11.67 -2.58
C PHE A 80 0.63 12.13 -1.28
N LEU A 81 -0.61 12.62 -1.34
CA LEU A 81 -1.37 13.13 -0.19
C LEU A 81 -2.24 12.06 0.51
N VAL A 82 -2.61 10.98 -0.18
CA VAL A 82 -3.37 9.86 0.39
C VAL A 82 -2.39 8.79 0.90
N THR A 83 -2.09 8.85 2.20
CA THR A 83 -1.16 7.96 2.93
C THR A 83 -1.31 6.46 2.63
N PRO A 84 -2.51 5.84 2.55
CA PRO A 84 -2.62 4.40 2.32
C PRO A 84 -2.22 3.94 0.90
N VAL A 85 -2.23 4.83 -0.10
CA VAL A 85 -1.83 4.49 -1.48
C VAL A 85 -0.33 4.64 -1.67
N ARG A 86 0.29 5.63 -1.03
CA ARG A 86 1.74 5.81 -0.98
C ARG A 86 2.44 4.58 -0.38
N ASP A 87 1.88 4.03 0.69
CA ASP A 87 2.46 2.85 1.37
C ASP A 87 2.25 1.53 0.59
N ARG A 88 1.25 1.47 -0.31
CA ARG A 88 1.05 0.34 -1.24
C ARG A 88 1.98 0.37 -2.45
N ILE A 89 2.29 1.55 -2.99
CA ILE A 89 3.06 1.66 -4.25
C ILE A 89 4.56 1.73 -3.99
N PHE A 90 4.97 2.36 -2.88
CA PHE A 90 6.34 2.31 -2.40
C PHE A 90 6.49 1.20 -1.37
N HIS A 91 6.28 -0.06 -1.77
CA HIS A 91 6.64 -1.22 -0.99
C HIS A 91 8.15 -1.21 -0.67
N ARG A 92 8.50 -0.42 0.34
CA ARG A 92 9.57 -0.73 1.28
C ARG A 92 9.33 -2.16 1.69
N GLU A 93 10.37 -2.97 1.58
CA GLU A 93 10.41 -4.36 2.02
C GLU A 93 9.67 -4.48 3.36
N ASN A 94 8.48 -5.09 3.32
CA ASN A 94 7.64 -5.22 4.50
C ASN A 94 8.35 -6.18 5.44
N GLY A 95 8.98 -5.64 6.49
CA GLY A 95 9.81 -6.41 7.42
C GLY A 95 9.09 -7.64 7.97
N MET A 96 7.78 -7.53 8.19
CA MET A 96 6.92 -8.64 8.60
C MET A 96 6.85 -9.75 7.55
N ALA A 97 6.67 -9.42 6.27
CA ALA A 97 6.63 -10.42 5.19
C ALA A 97 8.00 -11.12 5.02
N ALA A 98 9.09 -10.37 5.16
CA ALA A 98 10.44 -10.96 5.12
C ALA A 98 10.66 -11.93 6.29
N LEU A 99 10.19 -11.59 7.49
CA LEU A 99 10.25 -12.48 8.66
C LEU A 99 9.35 -13.71 8.49
N ALA A 100 8.13 -13.55 7.97
CA ALA A 100 7.21 -14.66 7.73
C ALA A 100 7.79 -15.69 6.75
N ASN A 101 8.44 -15.23 5.67
CA ASN A 101 9.10 -16.09 4.69
C ASN A 101 10.38 -16.75 5.23
N ALA A 102 11.03 -16.12 6.21
CA ALA A 102 12.25 -16.62 6.83
C ALA A 102 12.00 -17.39 8.14
N ALA A 103 10.73 -17.52 8.55
CA ALA A 103 10.36 -18.18 9.79
C ALA A 103 10.76 -19.67 9.75
N PRO A 104 11.17 -20.24 10.89
CA PRO A 104 11.51 -21.65 10.95
C PRO A 104 10.29 -22.52 10.63
N ALA A 105 10.55 -23.70 10.06
CA ALA A 105 9.51 -24.69 9.72
C ALA A 105 8.77 -25.26 10.94
N GLN A 106 9.24 -24.97 12.14
CA GLN A 106 8.59 -25.30 13.40
C GLN A 106 8.58 -24.08 14.29
N ARG A 107 7.44 -23.80 14.93
CA ARG A 107 7.32 -22.65 15.83
C ARG A 107 7.70 -23.00 17.26
N THR A 108 8.39 -22.08 17.92
CA THR A 108 8.79 -22.17 19.34
C THR A 108 7.81 -21.46 20.28
N ILE A 109 6.95 -20.61 19.74
CA ILE A 109 5.96 -19.84 20.49
C ILE A 109 4.56 -20.42 20.32
N ALA A 110 3.72 -20.30 21.36
CA ALA A 110 2.35 -20.80 21.34
C ALA A 110 1.37 -19.92 20.54
N GLY A 111 1.63 -18.61 20.49
CA GLY A 111 0.78 -17.65 19.79
C GLY A 111 0.90 -17.71 18.27
N ARG A 112 -0.12 -17.21 17.58
CA ARG A 112 -0.22 -17.09 16.12
C ARG A 112 0.10 -15.66 15.71
N ILE A 113 1.26 -15.45 15.10
CA ILE A 113 1.74 -14.12 14.69
C ILE A 113 1.02 -13.67 13.42
N SER A 114 0.71 -12.37 13.36
CA SER A 114 -0.01 -11.73 12.26
C SER A 114 0.74 -11.91 10.94
N GLY A 115 0.06 -12.50 9.95
CA GLY A 115 0.62 -12.68 8.60
C GLY A 115 1.60 -13.84 8.46
N PHE A 116 1.77 -14.68 9.48
CA PHE A 116 2.62 -15.87 9.41
C PHE A 116 1.79 -17.12 9.02
N PRO A 117 2.32 -17.99 8.14
CA PRO A 117 1.66 -19.24 7.84
C PRO A 117 1.66 -20.19 9.05
N TYR A 118 0.80 -21.20 9.02
CA TYR A 118 0.84 -22.28 10.00
C TYR A 118 2.20 -22.98 9.97
N GLN A 119 2.80 -23.14 11.16
CA GLN A 119 3.94 -23.99 11.40
C GLN A 119 3.63 -24.88 12.62
N PRO A 120 3.90 -26.19 12.56
CA PRO A 120 3.69 -27.07 13.71
C PRO A 120 4.60 -26.68 14.88
N PRO A 121 4.20 -26.93 16.14
CA PRO A 121 5.04 -26.66 17.29
C PRO A 121 6.31 -27.51 17.26
N ALA A 122 7.45 -26.92 17.63
CA ALA A 122 8.71 -27.64 17.78
C ALA A 122 8.60 -28.72 18.88
N PRO A 123 9.22 -29.90 18.72
CA PRO A 123 9.25 -30.92 19.76
C PRO A 123 9.86 -30.40 21.06
N VAL A 124 9.22 -30.69 22.20
CA VAL A 124 9.78 -30.36 23.52
C VAL A 124 10.94 -31.32 23.82
N MET A 125 12.17 -30.91 23.52
CA MET A 125 13.37 -31.68 23.88
C MET A 125 13.78 -31.35 25.32
N ARG A 126 13.92 -32.38 26.15
CA ARG A 126 14.39 -32.23 27.54
C ARG A 126 15.93 -32.10 27.52
N GLY A 127 16.45 -30.92 27.87
CA GLY A 127 17.88 -30.74 28.21
C GLY A 127 18.66 -29.72 27.38
N THR A 128 18.16 -29.29 26.22
CA THR A 128 18.78 -28.26 25.39
C THR A 128 17.89 -27.03 25.33
N LYS A 129 18.42 -25.88 25.78
CA LYS A 129 17.77 -24.60 25.50
C LYS A 129 17.88 -24.34 24.00
N PHE A 130 16.76 -24.06 23.35
CA PHE A 130 16.76 -23.57 21.98
C PHE A 130 17.56 -22.27 21.92
N ASP A 131 18.61 -22.23 21.10
CA ASP A 131 19.37 -21.01 20.80
C ASP A 131 19.25 -20.71 19.31
N ALA A 132 18.35 -19.78 18.98
CA ALA A 132 18.11 -19.38 17.61
C ALA A 132 19.36 -18.82 16.91
N LEU A 133 20.31 -18.26 17.68
CA LEU A 133 21.51 -17.63 17.15
C LEU A 133 22.58 -18.65 16.75
N GLN A 134 22.56 -19.84 17.33
CA GLN A 134 23.56 -20.89 17.08
C GLN A 134 23.09 -21.97 16.11
N ASP A 135 21.79 -22.08 15.87
CA ASP A 135 21.24 -23.03 14.92
C ASP A 135 21.40 -22.54 13.47
N PRO A 136 22.21 -23.22 12.62
CA PRO A 136 22.39 -22.83 11.22
C PRO A 136 21.09 -22.82 10.41
N ALA A 137 20.05 -23.57 10.83
CA ALA A 137 18.74 -23.55 10.19
C ALA A 137 18.06 -22.17 10.26
N ASN A 138 18.48 -21.29 11.18
CA ASN A 138 17.94 -19.95 11.35
C ASN A 138 18.71 -18.87 10.57
N ALA A 139 19.66 -19.21 9.69
CA ALA A 139 20.43 -18.23 8.93
C ALA A 139 19.55 -17.23 8.14
N SER A 140 18.47 -17.72 7.52
CA SER A 140 17.49 -16.88 6.83
C SER A 140 16.78 -15.93 7.78
N LEU A 141 16.37 -16.42 8.95
CA LEU A 141 15.73 -15.62 9.99
C LEU A 141 16.67 -14.52 10.51
N LEU A 142 17.94 -14.86 10.77
CA LEU A 142 18.96 -13.91 11.22
C LEU A 142 19.18 -12.80 10.18
N THR A 143 19.21 -13.15 8.89
CA THR A 143 19.34 -12.19 7.80
C THR A 143 18.15 -11.24 7.73
N ALA A 144 16.93 -11.79 7.84
CA ALA A 144 15.70 -10.99 7.86
C ALA A 144 15.66 -10.07 9.09
N ALA A 145 16.00 -10.58 10.28
CA ALA A 145 16.07 -9.79 11.51
C ALA A 145 17.10 -8.65 11.42
N ALA A 146 18.28 -8.89 10.85
CA ALA A 146 19.29 -7.86 10.64
C ALA A 146 18.81 -6.75 9.68
N ARG A 147 18.02 -7.09 8.66
CA ARG A 147 17.39 -6.09 7.76
C ARG A 147 16.33 -5.26 8.49
N VAL A 148 15.53 -5.89 9.34
CA VAL A 148 14.54 -5.20 10.18
C VAL A 148 15.23 -4.23 11.15
N GLN A 149 16.31 -4.64 11.82
CA GLN A 149 17.08 -3.76 12.71
C GLN A 149 17.67 -2.56 11.96
N ARG A 150 18.21 -2.75 10.75
CA ARG A 150 18.66 -1.64 9.89
C ARG A 150 17.52 -0.68 9.55
N SER A 151 16.31 -1.19 9.36
CA SER A 151 15.13 -0.36 9.08
C SER A 151 14.72 0.49 10.27
N VAL A 152 14.81 -0.05 11.50
CA VAL A 152 14.62 0.72 12.75
C VAL A 152 15.68 1.81 12.88
N ALA A 153 16.95 1.48 12.64
CA ALA A 153 18.06 2.45 12.71
C ALA A 153 17.90 3.58 11.67
N ALA A 154 17.42 3.27 10.46
CA ALA A 154 17.15 4.26 9.44
C ALA A 154 15.91 5.11 9.75
N ARG A 155 14.83 4.49 10.25
CA ARG A 155 13.57 5.16 10.60
C ARG A 155 12.87 4.43 11.74
N ARG A 156 12.77 5.09 12.89
CA ARG A 156 12.11 4.54 14.08
C ARG A 156 10.60 4.80 14.04
N THR A 157 9.90 4.04 13.21
CA THR A 157 8.42 4.08 13.09
C THR A 157 7.78 2.92 13.85
N ALA A 158 6.50 3.05 14.22
CA ALA A 158 5.74 1.97 14.87
C ALA A 158 5.81 0.65 14.08
N ALA A 159 5.64 0.70 12.76
CA ALA A 159 5.73 -0.49 11.90
C ALA A 159 7.13 -1.15 11.91
N ASN A 160 8.21 -0.36 11.89
CA ASN A 160 9.57 -0.92 11.97
C ASN A 160 9.86 -1.50 13.35
N LEU A 161 9.37 -0.86 14.42
CA LEU A 161 9.47 -1.37 15.78
C LEU A 161 8.67 -2.66 15.95
N HIS A 162 7.45 -2.73 15.41
CA HIS A 162 6.62 -3.93 15.41
C HIS A 162 7.35 -5.11 14.77
N ALA A 163 7.86 -4.93 13.54
CA ALA A 163 8.66 -5.96 12.88
C ALA A 163 9.89 -6.36 13.71
N SER A 164 10.56 -5.40 14.36
CA SER A 164 11.72 -5.68 15.22
C SER A 164 11.35 -6.46 16.47
N GLY A 165 10.20 -6.16 17.08
CA GLY A 165 9.67 -6.90 18.21
C GLY A 165 9.36 -8.35 17.84
N VAL A 166 8.71 -8.57 16.69
CA VAL A 166 8.45 -9.91 16.15
C VAL A 166 9.75 -10.64 15.82
N ALA A 167 10.75 -9.97 15.23
CA ALA A 167 12.05 -10.57 14.99
C ALA A 167 12.72 -11.04 16.29
N ASN A 168 12.69 -10.22 17.34
CA ASN A 168 13.21 -10.60 18.66
C ASN A 168 12.47 -11.81 19.24
N LEU A 169 11.14 -11.87 19.09
CA LEU A 169 10.33 -12.99 19.57
C LEU A 169 10.72 -14.31 18.87
N LEU A 170 10.84 -14.29 17.54
CA LEU A 170 11.25 -15.47 16.76
C LEU A 170 12.66 -15.94 17.10
N LEU A 171 13.53 -15.01 17.50
CA LEU A 171 14.89 -15.31 17.97
C LEU A 171 14.95 -15.74 19.45
N GLY A 172 13.81 -15.91 20.12
CA GLY A 172 13.74 -16.31 21.53
C GLY A 172 14.14 -15.23 22.52
N LYS A 173 14.21 -13.96 22.09
CA LYS A 173 14.55 -12.80 22.92
C LYS A 173 13.29 -12.16 23.50
N ASP A 174 12.55 -12.91 24.32
CA ASP A 174 11.21 -12.54 24.82
C ASP A 174 11.16 -11.15 25.47
N ASP A 175 12.12 -10.84 26.35
CA ASP A 175 12.15 -9.55 27.06
C ASP A 175 12.34 -8.38 26.07
N ALA A 176 13.30 -8.49 25.14
CA ALA A 176 13.53 -7.49 24.11
C ALA A 176 12.36 -7.36 23.12
N ALA A 177 11.66 -8.47 22.84
CA ALA A 177 10.47 -8.47 22.00
C ALA A 177 9.35 -7.64 22.62
N ILE A 178 9.02 -7.91 23.88
CA ILE A 178 7.96 -7.21 24.61
C ILE A 178 8.30 -5.73 24.77
N GLU A 179 9.53 -5.39 25.14
CA GLU A 179 9.98 -3.99 25.24
C GLU A 179 9.83 -3.24 23.91
N THR A 180 10.24 -3.86 22.80
CA THR A 180 10.15 -3.24 21.47
C THR A 180 8.69 -3.09 21.00
N LEU A 181 7.83 -4.08 21.28
CA LEU A 181 6.41 -4.03 20.92
C LEU A 181 5.65 -3.00 21.77
N HIS A 182 5.99 -2.87 23.06
CA HIS A 182 5.48 -1.79 23.92
C HIS A 182 5.85 -0.43 23.35
N GLU A 183 7.09 -0.25 22.92
CA GLU A 183 7.52 0.99 22.29
C GLU A 183 6.78 1.26 20.97
N ALA A 184 6.61 0.25 20.12
CA ALA A 184 5.83 0.37 18.89
C ALA A 184 4.42 0.90 19.18
N LEU A 185 3.77 0.38 20.23
CA LEU A 185 2.43 0.76 20.65
C LEU A 185 2.36 2.19 21.19
N LEU A 186 3.36 2.61 21.98
CA LEU A 186 3.47 3.99 22.46
C LEU A 186 3.71 4.98 21.30
N VAL A 187 4.52 4.60 20.31
CA VAL A 187 4.80 5.42 19.13
C VAL A 187 3.57 5.55 18.23
N GLU A 188 2.83 4.45 18.04
CA GLU A 188 1.61 4.41 17.22
C GLU A 188 0.52 5.31 17.82
N THR A 189 0.21 5.12 19.10
CA THR A 189 -0.87 5.84 19.79
C THR A 189 -0.49 7.21 20.34
N ARG A 190 0.82 7.51 20.45
CA ARG A 190 1.37 8.69 21.14
C ARG A 190 0.96 8.81 22.61
N GLN A 191 0.64 7.69 23.24
CA GLN A 191 0.30 7.64 24.65
C GLN A 191 1.55 7.57 25.53
N ARG A 192 1.39 7.86 26.84
CA ARG A 192 2.49 7.84 27.82
C ARG A 192 2.57 6.54 28.62
N THR A 193 1.49 5.76 28.63
CA THR A 193 1.39 4.52 29.39
C THR A 193 0.91 3.40 28.49
N ILE A 194 1.38 2.18 28.74
CA ILE A 194 0.99 1.00 27.96
C ILE A 194 -0.51 0.74 28.10
N ALA A 195 -1.07 0.92 29.30
CA ALA A 195 -2.49 0.73 29.54
C ALA A 195 -3.38 1.65 28.68
N ALA A 196 -2.99 2.92 28.49
CA ALA A 196 -3.71 3.84 27.62
C ALA A 196 -3.45 3.52 26.14
N ALA A 197 -2.21 3.17 25.79
CA ALA A 197 -1.85 2.79 24.44
C ALA A 197 -2.64 1.55 23.95
N ILE A 198 -2.80 0.52 24.79
CA ILE A 198 -3.65 -0.64 24.47
C ILE A 198 -5.11 -0.21 24.24
N ALA A 199 -5.64 0.71 25.04
CA ALA A 199 -7.03 1.13 24.92
C ALA A 199 -7.31 1.91 23.63
N GLU A 200 -6.36 2.73 23.19
CA GLU A 200 -6.49 3.64 22.05
C GLU A 200 -6.04 3.04 20.72
N SER A 201 -5.15 2.04 20.73
CA SER A 201 -4.62 1.46 19.49
C SER A 201 -5.73 0.81 18.67
N ASP A 202 -5.70 1.07 17.37
CA ASP A 202 -6.55 0.41 16.36
C ASP A 202 -5.75 -0.58 15.50
N ASP A 203 -4.46 -0.78 15.79
CA ASP A 203 -3.60 -1.74 15.10
C ASP A 203 -3.81 -3.16 15.65
N VAL A 204 -4.71 -3.90 15.00
CA VAL A 204 -5.04 -5.29 15.33
C VAL A 204 -3.81 -6.18 15.35
N SER A 205 -2.89 -6.01 14.38
CA SER A 205 -1.72 -6.88 14.25
C SER A 205 -0.69 -6.63 15.34
N LEU A 206 -0.44 -5.36 15.67
CA LEU A 206 0.46 -5.01 16.76
C LEU A 206 -0.04 -5.53 18.11
N LEU A 207 -1.32 -5.31 18.42
CA LEU A 207 -1.95 -5.82 19.65
C LEU A 207 -1.94 -7.35 19.71
N ASN A 208 -2.26 -8.00 18.60
CA ASN A 208 -2.23 -9.46 18.48
C ASN A 208 -0.84 -10.03 18.77
N ASP A 209 0.19 -9.47 18.15
CA ASP A 209 1.55 -9.99 18.27
C ASP A 209 2.17 -9.67 19.63
N LEU A 210 1.82 -8.52 20.23
CA LEU A 210 2.17 -8.21 21.61
C LEU A 210 1.52 -9.20 22.59
N SER A 211 0.25 -9.54 22.40
CA SER A 211 -0.40 -10.60 23.18
C SER A 211 0.33 -11.95 23.07
N ALA A 212 0.77 -12.32 21.87
CA ALA A 212 1.54 -13.54 21.65
C ALA A 212 2.88 -13.53 22.41
N ALA A 213 3.61 -12.42 22.37
CA ALA A 213 4.89 -12.25 23.07
C ALA A 213 4.71 -12.33 24.60
N LEU A 214 3.75 -11.58 25.14
CA LEU A 214 3.43 -11.58 26.58
C LEU A 214 2.99 -12.97 27.06
N SER A 215 2.11 -13.65 26.29
CA SER A 215 1.67 -15.01 26.62
C SER A 215 2.83 -16.01 26.60
N ASN A 216 3.74 -15.89 25.63
CA ASN A 216 4.92 -16.75 25.54
C ASN A 216 5.78 -16.63 26.80
N ARG A 217 6.10 -15.39 27.21
CA ARG A 217 6.89 -15.13 28.41
C ARG A 217 6.16 -15.56 29.68
N ALA A 218 4.85 -15.31 29.77
CA ALA A 218 4.03 -15.73 30.90
C ALA A 218 4.08 -17.25 31.07
N ILE A 219 3.91 -18.03 30.00
CA ILE A 219 3.98 -19.50 30.04
C ILE A 219 5.38 -19.96 30.44
N ALA A 220 6.43 -19.42 29.83
CA ALA A 220 7.82 -19.77 30.12
C ALA A 220 8.20 -19.52 31.58
N LYS A 221 7.72 -18.41 32.17
CA LYS A 221 7.98 -18.01 33.57
C LYS A 221 6.94 -18.55 34.57
N ARG A 222 6.26 -19.68 34.25
CA ARG A 222 5.26 -20.35 35.10
C ARG A 222 4.09 -19.44 35.51
N ARG A 223 3.47 -18.80 34.52
CA ARG A 223 2.31 -17.88 34.64
C ARG A 223 2.64 -16.61 35.42
N ALA A 224 3.61 -15.85 34.92
CA ALA A 224 3.87 -14.50 35.41
C ALA A 224 2.60 -13.64 35.26
N LEU A 225 1.93 -13.36 36.37
CA LEU A 225 0.60 -12.75 36.40
C LEU A 225 0.52 -11.39 35.67
N PRO A 226 1.50 -10.46 35.80
CA PRO A 226 1.46 -9.19 35.08
C PRO A 226 1.42 -9.37 33.56
N ASP A 227 2.28 -10.23 33.02
CA ASP A 227 2.32 -10.51 31.58
C ASP A 227 1.02 -11.15 31.09
N ALA A 228 0.47 -12.09 31.86
CA ALA A 228 -0.77 -12.78 31.49
C ALA A 228 -1.99 -11.83 31.47
N VAL A 229 -2.09 -10.92 32.45
CA VAL A 229 -3.15 -9.90 32.48
C VAL A 229 -3.02 -8.96 31.29
N GLU A 230 -1.82 -8.51 30.99
CA GLU A 230 -1.57 -7.60 29.87
C GLU A 230 -1.83 -8.26 28.52
N ALA A 231 -1.42 -9.53 28.36
CA ALA A 231 -1.72 -10.33 27.16
C ALA A 231 -3.23 -10.39 26.89
N VAL A 232 -4.04 -10.68 27.92
CA VAL A 232 -5.51 -10.72 27.77
C VAL A 232 -6.06 -9.35 27.36
N ARG A 233 -5.55 -8.24 27.91
CA ARG A 233 -6.00 -6.90 27.51
C ARG A 233 -5.70 -6.59 26.04
N CYS A 234 -4.49 -6.94 25.58
CA CYS A 234 -4.11 -6.80 24.18
C CYS A 234 -5.00 -7.66 23.27
N ALA A 235 -5.19 -8.94 23.60
CA ALA A 235 -5.98 -9.86 22.79
C ALA A 235 -7.45 -9.48 22.72
N GLU A 236 -8.06 -9.08 23.84
CA GLU A 236 -9.47 -8.64 23.88
C GLU A 236 -9.67 -7.33 23.12
N ARG A 237 -8.68 -6.42 23.13
CA ARG A 237 -8.74 -5.22 22.28
C ARG A 237 -8.64 -5.60 20.80
N ALA A 238 -7.64 -6.41 20.42
CA ALA A 238 -7.46 -6.87 19.05
C ALA A 238 -8.73 -7.55 18.52
N TRP A 239 -9.33 -8.45 19.30
CA TRP A 239 -10.56 -9.16 18.94
C TRP A 239 -11.78 -8.23 18.77
N ARG A 240 -11.93 -7.20 19.61
CA ARG A 240 -13.01 -6.22 19.49
C ARG A 240 -12.91 -5.37 18.22
N ILE A 241 -11.69 -5.04 17.79
CA ILE A 241 -11.45 -4.25 16.58
C ILE A 241 -11.53 -5.15 15.33
N GLY A 242 -10.80 -6.27 15.35
CA GLY A 242 -10.63 -7.18 14.23
C GLY A 242 -10.85 -8.62 14.65
N ARG A 243 -11.94 -9.22 14.18
CA ARG A 243 -12.29 -10.63 14.43
C ARG A 243 -11.51 -11.60 13.53
N THR A 244 -10.17 -11.50 13.56
CA THR A 244 -9.31 -12.35 12.73
C THR A 244 -9.03 -13.71 13.39
N PRO A 245 -8.66 -14.75 12.61
CA PRO A 245 -8.24 -16.03 13.17
C PRO A 245 -7.06 -15.88 14.16
N GLU A 246 -6.11 -15.00 13.87
CA GLU A 246 -4.96 -14.71 14.72
C GLU A 246 -5.41 -14.13 16.07
N ALA A 247 -6.28 -13.12 16.05
CA ALA A 247 -6.78 -12.48 17.25
C ALA A 247 -7.58 -13.45 18.12
N ALA A 248 -8.44 -14.28 17.52
CA ALA A 248 -9.19 -15.30 18.25
C ALA A 248 -8.27 -16.37 18.88
N TRP A 249 -7.27 -16.85 18.13
CA TRP A 249 -6.28 -17.80 18.64
C TRP A 249 -5.50 -17.23 19.84
N ASN A 250 -4.94 -16.03 19.68
CA ASN A 250 -4.11 -15.42 20.71
C ASN A 250 -4.93 -15.01 21.94
N ARG A 251 -6.21 -14.66 21.77
CA ARG A 251 -7.15 -14.47 22.88
C ARG A 251 -7.31 -15.75 23.69
N ALA A 252 -7.52 -16.89 23.05
CA ALA A 252 -7.63 -18.15 23.75
C ALA A 252 -6.33 -18.50 24.50
N ILE A 253 -5.16 -18.36 23.85
CA ILE A 253 -3.85 -18.57 24.49
C ILE A 253 -3.64 -17.64 25.69
N ALA A 254 -3.97 -16.35 25.59
CA ALA A 254 -3.80 -15.39 26.68
C ALA A 254 -4.69 -15.73 27.88
N VAL A 255 -5.96 -16.09 27.64
CA VAL A 255 -6.89 -16.52 28.69
C VAL A 255 -6.41 -17.79 29.37
N GLU A 256 -5.87 -18.76 28.60
CA GLU A 256 -5.27 -19.96 29.18
C GLU A 256 -4.04 -19.65 30.04
N ALA A 257 -3.18 -18.75 29.58
CA ALA A 257 -1.98 -18.36 30.32
C ALA A 257 -2.35 -17.73 31.68
N LEU A 258 -3.42 -16.94 31.72
CA LEU A 258 -3.92 -16.29 32.92
C LEU A 258 -4.67 -17.26 33.86
N ASN A 259 -5.71 -17.93 33.34
CA ASN A 259 -6.71 -18.63 34.16
C ASN A 259 -6.71 -20.16 33.97
N GLY A 260 -5.83 -20.68 33.12
CA GLY A 260 -5.81 -22.10 32.75
C GLY A 260 -6.84 -22.46 31.67
N ARG A 261 -6.76 -23.71 31.23
CA ARG A 261 -7.46 -24.22 30.04
C ARG A 261 -8.99 -24.12 30.11
N GLY A 262 -9.59 -24.48 31.24
CA GLY A 262 -11.06 -24.47 31.39
C GLY A 262 -11.68 -23.09 31.16
N HIS A 263 -11.00 -22.01 31.54
CA HIS A 263 -11.51 -20.65 31.35
C HIS A 263 -11.39 -20.14 29.90
N ALA A 264 -10.62 -20.82 29.06
CA ALA A 264 -10.41 -20.45 27.66
C ALA A 264 -11.35 -21.17 26.68
N MET A 265 -12.23 -22.06 27.15
CA MET A 265 -13.10 -22.85 26.28
C MET A 265 -13.93 -21.98 25.33
N THR A 266 -14.56 -20.91 25.84
CA THR A 266 -15.32 -19.96 25.00
C THR A 266 -14.45 -19.35 23.91
N ALA A 267 -13.21 -18.93 24.25
CA ALA A 267 -12.30 -18.34 23.28
C ALA A 267 -11.81 -19.36 22.22
N TRP A 268 -11.63 -20.63 22.60
CA TRP A 268 -11.33 -21.69 21.64
C TRP A 268 -12.49 -21.98 20.70
N HIS A 269 -13.73 -21.96 21.20
CA HIS A 269 -14.91 -22.09 20.35
C HIS A 269 -15.06 -20.89 19.40
N ASP A 270 -14.82 -19.66 19.87
CA ASP A 270 -14.81 -18.47 19.03
C ASP A 270 -13.78 -18.58 17.89
N TYR A 271 -12.58 -19.10 18.20
CA TYR A 271 -11.55 -19.35 17.19
C TYR A 271 -11.99 -20.41 16.16
N LEU A 272 -12.50 -21.55 16.63
CA LEU A 272 -12.95 -22.63 15.75
C LEU A 272 -14.10 -22.18 14.85
N ALA A 273 -14.99 -21.28 15.31
CA ALA A 273 -16.06 -20.74 14.47
C ALA A 273 -15.54 -19.89 13.28
N ILE A 274 -14.29 -19.43 13.32
CA ILE A 274 -13.66 -18.67 12.23
C ILE A 274 -12.78 -19.57 11.36
N ASP A 275 -11.99 -20.45 11.99
CA ASP A 275 -11.02 -21.30 11.31
C ASP A 275 -11.18 -22.75 11.77
N GLU A 276 -11.92 -23.52 10.97
CA GLU A 276 -12.22 -24.93 11.23
C GLU A 276 -11.24 -25.88 10.55
N THR A 277 -10.55 -25.44 9.50
CA THR A 277 -9.86 -26.35 8.57
C THR A 277 -8.34 -26.25 8.58
N SER A 278 -7.75 -25.19 9.15
CA SER A 278 -6.30 -25.02 9.13
C SER A 278 -5.57 -25.99 10.08
N GLY A 279 -4.25 -26.06 9.95
CA GLY A 279 -3.40 -26.78 10.92
C GLY A 279 -3.57 -26.26 12.35
N TRP A 280 -3.83 -24.96 12.51
CA TRP A 280 -4.16 -24.36 13.81
C TRP A 280 -5.49 -24.89 14.35
N ALA A 281 -6.51 -25.12 13.50
CA ALA A 281 -7.79 -25.70 13.92
C ALA A 281 -7.64 -27.10 14.53
N ALA A 282 -6.75 -27.92 13.98
CA ALA A 282 -6.44 -29.24 14.54
C ALA A 282 -5.85 -29.13 15.97
N GLU A 283 -5.03 -28.12 16.23
CA GLU A 283 -4.50 -27.87 17.57
C GLU A 283 -5.55 -27.33 18.53
N ALA A 284 -6.39 -26.40 18.10
CA ALA A 284 -7.48 -25.87 18.92
C ALA A 284 -8.44 -26.98 19.38
N ARG A 285 -8.80 -27.91 18.49
CA ARG A 285 -9.62 -29.08 18.84
C ARG A 285 -8.97 -29.94 19.94
N LYS A 286 -7.66 -30.15 19.89
CA LYS A 286 -6.93 -30.89 20.94
C LYS A 286 -6.98 -30.16 22.30
N ARG A 287 -7.06 -28.83 22.30
CA ARG A 287 -7.13 -28.04 23.54
C ARG A 287 -8.49 -28.11 24.21
N ILE A 288 -9.58 -28.24 23.44
CA ILE A 288 -10.93 -28.39 24.00
C ILE A 288 -11.27 -29.85 24.34
N ALA A 289 -10.58 -30.83 23.76
CA ALA A 289 -10.88 -32.26 23.91
C ALA A 289 -10.37 -32.91 25.22
N VAL A 290 -10.03 -32.13 26.25
CA VAL A 290 -9.46 -32.67 27.50
C VAL A 290 -10.34 -32.31 28.69
N ASP A 291 -11.04 -33.32 29.20
CA ASP A 291 -11.47 -33.49 30.60
C ASP A 291 -10.34 -34.21 31.39
#